data_AF-A0A8T9Q0F6-F1
#
_entry.id   AF-A0A8T9Q0F6-F1
#
_cell.length_a   1.000
_cell.length_b   1.000
_cell.length_c   1.000
_cell.angle_alpha   90.00
_cell.angle_beta   90.00
_cell.angle_gamma   90.00
#
_symmetry.space_group_name_H-M   'P 1'
#
loop_
_entity.id
_entity.type
_entity.pdbx_description
1 polymer ?
#
loop_
_entity_poly.entity_id
_entity_poly.type
_entity_poly.pdbx_seq_one_letter_code
_entity_poly.pdbx_strand_id
1 'polypeptide(L)'
;MTNLKMLAYAYILTREKGYPCVFYRDYYEYGLGAQIKKLIQIRKANAYGAANEYTSINDADVYAYSRAGDATHPGLLVMLNDGSTARSKTITTPFKSATLTDKTGNSTATVTTNSAGTGTFPVNARSYSVWVPGAGSTTPPPTGTTAVSFNVTYSGTTTGQDVYVLGSTAQLGAWNTANAIKLSGASYPVWKGTINLTSGTSVQYKYIRKDAAGNVLYEGGTNRSFTPSGTTQTRTETWQ
;
A
#
# COMPACT_ATOMS: atom_id res chain seq x y z
N MET A 1 8.64 -13.06 35.91
CA MET A 1 8.04 -13.33 34.58
C MET A 1 8.48 -12.23 33.63
N THR A 2 8.91 -12.59 32.43
CA THR A 2 9.18 -11.61 31.37
C THR A 2 7.86 -11.08 30.82
N ASN A 3 7.63 -9.77 30.85
CA ASN A 3 6.43 -9.16 30.28
C ASN A 3 6.62 -8.93 28.78
N LEU A 4 5.92 -9.71 27.94
CA LEU A 4 5.97 -9.62 26.48
C LEU A 4 4.68 -9.00 25.89
N LYS A 5 3.85 -8.34 26.70
CA LYS A 5 2.59 -7.72 26.24
C LYS A 5 2.82 -6.73 25.10
N MET A 6 3.96 -6.03 25.11
CA MET A 6 4.26 -5.07 24.05
C MET A 6 4.54 -5.74 22.69
N LEU A 7 5.02 -6.98 22.65
CA LEU A 7 5.13 -7.73 21.38
C LEU A 7 3.73 -8.03 20.83
N ALA A 8 2.79 -8.41 21.69
CA ALA A 8 1.39 -8.63 21.29
C ALA A 8 0.72 -7.34 20.79
N TYR A 9 0.92 -6.22 21.47
CA TYR A 9 0.43 -4.92 21.00
C TYR A 9 1.07 -4.50 19.68
N ALA A 10 2.38 -4.65 19.53
CA ALA A 10 3.08 -4.36 18.28
C ALA A 10 2.55 -5.22 17.13
N TYR A 11 2.25 -6.50 17.39
CA TYR A 11 1.61 -7.39 16.42
C TYR A 11 0.22 -6.88 16.01
N ILE A 12 -0.74 -6.77 16.94
CA ILE A 12 -2.13 -6.44 16.58
C ILE A 12 -2.26 -5.02 15.99
N LEU A 13 -1.46 -4.06 16.45
CA LEU A 13 -1.54 -2.66 15.97
C LEU A 13 -0.89 -2.45 14.61
N THR A 14 -0.03 -3.35 14.13
CA THR A 14 0.60 -3.22 12.80
C THR A 14 -0.10 -4.04 11.72
N ARG A 15 -0.90 -5.04 12.10
CA ARG A 15 -1.63 -5.93 11.18
C ARG A 15 -2.61 -5.20 10.26
N GLU A 16 -2.69 -5.72 9.03
CA GLU A 16 -3.67 -5.34 8.00
C GLU A 16 -5.10 -5.70 8.41
N LYS A 17 -5.31 -6.93 8.87
CA LYS A 17 -6.64 -7.47 9.16
C LYS A 17 -6.94 -7.44 10.65
N GLY A 18 -8.23 -7.32 10.95
CA GLY A 18 -8.76 -7.29 12.32
C GLY A 18 -8.85 -5.88 12.91
N TYR A 19 -9.60 -5.78 14.00
CA TYR A 19 -9.79 -4.55 14.76
C TYR A 19 -9.04 -4.67 16.09
N PRO A 20 -7.84 -4.08 16.21
CA PRO A 20 -7.06 -4.19 17.44
C PRO A 20 -7.79 -3.51 18.60
N CYS A 21 -7.88 -4.19 19.73
CA CYS A 21 -8.46 -3.66 20.97
C CYS A 21 -7.35 -3.43 21.99
N VAL A 22 -7.31 -2.24 22.58
CA VAL A 22 -6.36 -1.89 23.65
C VAL A 22 -7.02 -2.07 25.00
N PHE A 23 -6.37 -2.81 25.90
CA PHE A 23 -6.91 -3.02 27.23
C PHE A 23 -6.70 -1.77 28.10
N TYR A 24 -7.79 -1.28 28.70
CA TYR A 24 -7.81 -0.03 29.48
C TYR A 24 -6.73 0.00 30.56
N ARG A 25 -6.61 -1.07 31.36
CA ARG A 25 -5.64 -1.11 32.48
C ARG A 25 -4.20 -1.17 31.99
N ASP A 26 -3.91 -1.82 30.86
CA ASP A 26 -2.57 -1.76 30.28
C ASP A 26 -2.20 -0.32 29.89
N TYR A 27 -3.17 0.43 29.35
CA TYR A 27 -2.96 1.80 28.91
C TYR A 27 -2.84 2.80 30.08
N TYR A 28 -3.74 2.74 31.06
CA TYR A 28 -3.84 3.76 32.11
C TYR A 28 -3.22 3.37 33.45
N GLU A 29 -3.12 2.07 33.79
CA GLU A 29 -2.77 1.62 35.14
C GLU A 29 -1.45 0.86 35.22
N TYR A 30 -1.10 0.07 34.19
CA TYR A 30 0.05 -0.82 34.23
C TYR A 30 1.30 -0.24 33.55
N GLY A 31 1.32 1.08 33.32
CA GLY A 31 2.51 1.80 32.84
C GLY A 31 2.89 1.54 31.37
N LEU A 32 2.05 0.86 30.58
CA LEU A 32 2.34 0.59 29.16
C LEU A 32 1.77 1.67 28.21
N GLY A 33 0.98 2.62 28.74
CA GLY A 33 0.28 3.64 27.96
C GLY A 33 1.15 4.43 26.99
N ALA A 34 2.36 4.83 27.40
CA ALA A 34 3.26 5.60 26.53
C ALA A 34 3.70 4.77 25.30
N GLN A 35 4.07 3.51 25.51
CA GLN A 35 4.50 2.61 24.45
C GLN A 35 3.33 2.22 23.53
N ILE A 36 2.15 1.95 24.11
CA ILE A 36 0.93 1.64 23.35
C ILE A 36 0.49 2.86 22.53
N LYS A 37 0.50 4.07 23.11
CA LYS A 37 0.20 5.33 22.40
C LYS A 37 1.12 5.53 21.20
N LYS A 38 2.41 5.23 21.37
CA LYS A 38 3.39 5.30 20.27
C LYS A 38 3.08 4.31 19.15
N LEU A 39 2.69 3.08 19.47
CA LEU A 39 2.22 2.10 18.48
C LEU A 39 0.93 2.52 17.77
N ILE A 40 -0.02 3.14 18.48
CA ILE A 40 -1.25 3.71 17.89
C ILE A 40 -0.90 4.81 16.89
N GLN A 41 0.03 5.70 17.24
CA GLN A 41 0.50 6.75 16.34
C GLN A 41 1.20 6.17 15.10
N ILE A 42 2.05 5.15 15.29
CA ILE A 42 2.69 4.43 14.18
C ILE A 42 1.64 3.78 13.28
N ARG A 43 0.62 3.12 13.85
CA ARG A 43 -0.49 2.53 13.08
C ARG A 43 -1.17 3.57 12.21
N LYS A 44 -1.58 4.69 12.82
CA LYS A 44 -2.28 5.79 12.13
C LYS A 44 -1.46 6.39 10.97
N ALA A 45 -0.14 6.43 11.08
CA ALA A 45 0.70 7.06 10.07
C ALA A 45 1.30 6.10 9.04
N ASN A 46 1.39 4.79 9.33
CA ASN A 46 2.25 3.89 8.55
C ASN A 46 1.66 2.50 8.27
N ALA A 47 0.67 2.02 9.03
CA ALA A 47 0.17 0.64 8.88
C ALA A 47 -0.87 0.52 7.76
N TYR A 48 -0.46 0.83 6.52
CA TYR A 48 -1.31 0.86 5.32
C TYR A 48 -0.66 0.10 4.16
N GLY A 49 -1.44 -0.20 3.12
CA GLY A 49 -0.97 -0.95 1.97
C GLY A 49 -0.83 -2.45 2.18
N ALA A 50 -0.32 -3.12 1.14
CA ALA A 50 -0.21 -4.57 1.07
C ALA A 50 0.64 -5.14 2.21
N ALA A 51 0.22 -6.30 2.73
CA ALA A 51 0.88 -7.02 3.81
C ALA A 51 1.89 -8.04 3.27
N ASN A 52 3.06 -8.18 3.91
CA ASN A 52 4.01 -9.25 3.61
C ASN A 52 4.50 -9.93 4.89
N GLU A 53 4.55 -11.25 4.88
CA GLU A 53 5.10 -12.08 5.95
C GLU A 53 6.55 -12.45 5.63
N TYR A 54 7.40 -12.41 6.64
CA TYR A 54 8.78 -12.88 6.53
C TYR A 54 9.03 -13.89 7.63
N THR A 55 8.39 -15.05 7.52
CA THR A 55 8.55 -16.15 8.48
C THR A 55 9.17 -17.36 7.78
N SER A 56 10.13 -17.98 8.44
CA SER A 56 10.75 -19.26 8.08
C SER A 56 10.63 -20.20 9.27
N ILE A 57 10.61 -21.50 9.01
CA ILE A 57 10.55 -22.54 10.05
C ILE A 57 11.73 -22.49 11.03
N ASN A 58 12.84 -21.88 10.64
CA ASN A 58 14.06 -21.77 11.44
C ASN A 58 14.25 -20.39 12.08
N ASP A 59 13.28 -19.48 11.97
CA ASP A 59 13.31 -18.22 12.70
C ASP A 59 12.91 -18.44 14.14
N ALA A 60 13.77 -19.12 14.90
CA ALA A 60 13.63 -19.16 16.34
C ALA A 60 13.55 -17.71 16.85
N ASP A 61 12.66 -17.46 17.79
CA ASP A 61 12.48 -16.22 18.53
C ASP A 61 12.16 -14.93 17.75
N VAL A 62 12.19 -14.92 16.40
CA VAL A 62 12.04 -13.69 15.60
C VAL A 62 10.85 -13.77 14.67
N TYR A 63 9.96 -12.79 14.76
CA TYR A 63 8.86 -12.59 13.83
C TYR A 63 9.01 -11.26 13.08
N ALA A 64 8.70 -11.26 11.78
CA ALA A 64 8.82 -10.07 10.95
C ALA A 64 7.67 -9.95 9.94
N TYR A 65 7.13 -8.74 9.80
CA TYR A 65 5.97 -8.43 8.97
C TYR A 65 6.05 -7.00 8.43
N SER A 66 5.62 -6.76 7.20
CA SER A 66 5.55 -5.41 6.65
C SER A 66 4.18 -5.02 6.14
N ARG A 67 3.97 -3.70 6.08
CA ARG A 67 2.91 -3.00 5.38
C ARG A 67 3.57 -2.10 4.35
N ALA A 68 3.27 -2.27 3.07
CA ALA A 68 3.98 -1.61 1.97
C ALA A 68 3.80 -0.09 1.92
N GLY A 69 2.80 0.46 2.61
CA GLY A 69 2.40 1.85 2.47
C GLY A 69 1.41 2.06 1.32
N ASP A 70 0.94 3.30 1.20
CA ASP A 70 0.08 3.78 0.12
C ASP A 70 0.52 5.19 -0.33
N ALA A 71 -0.30 5.87 -1.13
CA ALA A 71 0.02 7.20 -1.65
C ALA A 71 0.30 8.26 -0.56
N THR A 72 -0.22 8.07 0.64
CA THR A 72 -0.15 9.05 1.75
C THR A 72 0.56 8.51 2.98
N HIS A 73 0.82 7.20 3.05
CA HIS A 73 1.41 6.53 4.21
C HIS A 73 2.68 5.75 3.79
N PRO A 74 3.85 5.99 4.39
CA PRO A 74 5.12 5.40 3.96
C PRO A 74 5.25 3.87 4.13
N GLY A 75 4.34 3.23 4.86
CA GLY A 75 4.47 1.82 5.23
C GLY A 75 5.37 1.59 6.46
N LEU A 76 5.47 0.34 6.88
CA LEU A 76 6.33 -0.07 7.99
C LEU A 76 6.83 -1.52 7.82
N LEU A 77 7.90 -1.85 8.53
CA LEU A 77 8.32 -3.22 8.85
C LEU A 77 8.37 -3.35 10.38
N VAL A 78 7.62 -4.29 10.94
CA VAL A 78 7.71 -4.67 12.36
C VAL A 78 8.61 -5.89 12.51
N MET A 79 9.48 -5.84 13.52
CA MET A 79 10.30 -6.95 14.00
C MET A 79 9.92 -7.21 15.46
N LEU A 80 9.66 -8.46 15.82
CA LEU A 80 9.45 -8.92 17.20
C LEU A 80 10.54 -9.93 17.55
N ASN A 81 11.03 -9.87 18.78
CA ASN A 81 12.00 -10.82 19.30
C ASN A 81 11.64 -11.19 20.74
N ASP A 82 11.19 -12.42 20.97
CA ASP A 82 10.88 -12.91 22.33
C ASP A 82 12.09 -13.59 23.01
N GLY A 83 13.16 -13.81 22.25
CA GLY A 83 14.41 -14.41 22.70
C GLY A 83 15.22 -13.50 23.62
N SER A 84 16.11 -14.10 24.40
CA SER A 84 16.95 -13.39 25.38
C SER A 84 18.18 -12.70 24.79
N THR A 85 18.43 -12.81 23.49
CA THR A 85 19.55 -12.17 22.78
C THR A 85 19.04 -11.28 21.66
N ALA A 86 19.76 -10.20 21.36
CA ALA A 86 19.47 -9.38 20.19
C ALA A 86 19.65 -10.21 18.91
N ARG A 87 18.81 -9.94 17.93
CA ARG A 87 18.77 -10.67 16.65
C ARG A 87 18.77 -9.67 15.50
N SER A 88 19.09 -10.15 14.31
CA SER A 88 18.93 -9.40 13.07
C SER A 88 18.41 -10.32 11.99
N LYS A 89 17.67 -9.77 11.03
CA LYS A 89 17.16 -10.52 9.89
C LYS A 89 17.33 -9.75 8.59
N THR A 90 17.87 -10.42 7.59
CA THR A 90 17.92 -9.89 6.23
C THR A 90 16.57 -10.14 5.55
N ILE A 91 15.92 -9.06 5.13
CA ILE A 91 14.57 -9.07 4.58
C ILE A 91 14.55 -8.25 3.29
N THR A 92 13.99 -8.82 2.23
CA THR A 92 13.60 -8.06 1.03
C THR A 92 12.25 -7.41 1.27
N THR A 93 12.29 -6.17 1.71
CA THR A 93 11.11 -5.36 2.00
C THR A 93 10.55 -4.75 0.71
N PRO A 94 9.33 -4.19 0.74
CA PRO A 94 8.87 -3.38 -0.38
C PRO A 94 9.80 -2.19 -0.60
N PHE A 95 10.33 -1.58 0.47
CA PHE A 95 11.06 -0.31 0.48
C PHE A 95 12.41 -0.41 -0.22
N LYS A 96 12.50 0.06 -1.47
CA LYS A 96 13.73 0.01 -2.30
C LYS A 96 14.58 1.25 -2.13
N SER A 97 15.90 1.09 -2.06
CA SER A 97 16.86 2.18 -1.91
C SER A 97 16.47 3.16 -0.79
N ALA A 98 15.92 2.63 0.30
CA ALA A 98 15.24 3.38 1.33
C ALA A 98 16.07 3.36 2.61
N THR A 99 16.10 4.48 3.31
CA THR A 99 16.66 4.55 4.66
C THR A 99 15.52 4.47 5.68
N LEU A 100 15.53 3.42 6.49
CA LEU A 100 14.55 3.15 7.53
C LEU A 100 15.10 3.44 8.92
N THR A 101 14.24 3.99 9.77
CA THR A 101 14.51 4.28 11.19
C THR A 101 13.45 3.63 12.06
N ASP A 102 13.83 3.17 13.26
CA ASP A 102 12.88 2.60 14.20
C ASP A 102 12.05 3.70 14.88
N LYS A 103 10.75 3.74 14.58
CA LYS A 103 9.83 4.72 15.16
C LYS A 103 9.36 4.35 16.55
N THR A 104 9.68 3.18 17.09
CA THR A 104 9.40 2.83 18.49
C THR A 104 10.44 3.45 19.43
N GLY A 105 11.64 3.75 18.93
CA GLY A 105 12.78 4.24 19.73
C GLY A 105 13.46 3.15 20.55
N ASN A 106 13.15 1.88 20.28
CA ASN A 106 13.79 0.73 20.93
C ASN A 106 15.16 0.42 20.29
N SER A 107 15.42 0.95 19.09
CA SER A 107 16.72 0.95 18.42
C SER A 107 17.08 2.36 17.92
N THR A 108 18.36 2.71 18.01
CA THR A 108 18.93 3.93 17.42
C THR A 108 19.56 3.68 16.06
N ALA A 109 19.59 2.44 15.60
CA ALA A 109 20.18 2.09 14.31
C ALA A 109 19.34 2.65 13.14
N THR A 110 20.01 2.76 12.00
CA THR A 110 19.44 3.14 10.72
C THR A 110 19.75 2.02 9.72
N VAL A 111 18.74 1.57 8.97
CA VAL A 111 18.90 0.50 7.99
C VAL A 111 18.66 1.05 6.60
N THR A 112 19.62 0.90 5.70
CA THR A 112 19.44 1.23 4.28
C THR A 112 19.21 -0.04 3.49
N THR A 113 18.16 -0.06 2.67
CA THR A 113 17.89 -1.16 1.74
C THR A 113 18.56 -0.91 0.40
N ASN A 114 18.90 -1.99 -0.30
CA ASN A 114 19.42 -1.91 -1.67
C ASN A 114 18.31 -1.63 -2.70
N SER A 115 18.65 -1.62 -3.98
CA SER A 115 17.70 -1.40 -5.09
C SER A 115 16.59 -2.46 -5.21
N ALA A 116 16.78 -3.64 -4.63
CA ALA A 116 15.76 -4.68 -4.54
C ALA A 116 14.88 -4.55 -3.29
N GLY A 117 15.23 -3.67 -2.35
CA GLY A 117 14.55 -3.49 -1.07
C GLY A 117 15.07 -4.37 0.05
N THR A 118 16.20 -5.05 -0.17
CA THR A 118 16.84 -5.91 0.83
C THR A 118 17.66 -5.11 1.82
N GLY A 119 17.45 -5.34 3.11
CA GLY A 119 18.24 -4.79 4.20
C GLY A 119 18.29 -5.75 5.39
N THR A 120 19.24 -5.55 6.30
CA THR A 120 19.38 -6.34 7.54
C THR A 120 18.86 -5.55 8.73
N PHE A 121 17.76 -6.01 9.31
CA PHE A 121 17.01 -5.28 10.33
C PHE A 121 17.29 -5.86 11.73
N PRO A 122 17.84 -5.07 12.67
CA PRO A 122 18.06 -5.52 14.03
C PRO A 122 16.80 -5.40 14.89
N VAL A 123 16.73 -6.23 15.93
CA VAL A 123 15.75 -6.14 17.01
C VAL A 123 16.39 -6.62 18.30
N ASN A 124 16.27 -5.80 19.35
CA ASN A 124 16.86 -6.10 20.65
C ASN A 124 16.20 -7.33 21.30
N ALA A 125 16.89 -7.95 22.26
CA ALA A 125 16.34 -9.06 23.05
C ALA A 125 15.02 -8.65 23.72
N ARG A 126 14.02 -9.55 23.73
CA ARG A 126 12.72 -9.33 24.38
C ARG A 126 12.07 -7.99 24.01
N SER A 127 12.18 -7.62 22.73
CA SER A 127 11.83 -6.30 22.24
C SER A 127 11.09 -6.37 20.91
N TYR A 128 10.70 -5.21 20.43
CA TYR A 128 10.05 -4.99 19.15
C TYR A 128 10.62 -3.70 18.54
N SER A 129 10.73 -3.66 17.22
CA SER A 129 11.11 -2.45 16.48
C SER A 129 10.15 -2.27 15.32
N VAL A 130 9.78 -1.02 15.02
CA VAL A 130 8.96 -0.69 13.85
C VAL A 130 9.72 0.28 12.96
N TRP A 131 10.33 -0.30 11.94
CA TRP A 131 11.15 0.37 10.94
C TRP A 131 10.25 1.07 9.92
N VAL A 132 10.43 2.38 9.75
CA VAL A 132 9.67 3.21 8.81
C VAL A 132 10.65 3.92 7.86
N PRO A 133 10.41 3.89 6.54
CA PRO A 133 11.23 4.62 5.58
C PRO A 133 11.11 6.14 5.78
N GLY A 134 12.23 6.87 5.64
CA GLY A 134 12.27 8.33 5.72
C GLY A 134 11.50 9.01 4.58
N ALA A 135 10.98 10.22 4.82
CA ALA A 135 10.36 11.03 3.77
C ALA A 135 11.39 11.33 2.66
N GLY A 136 11.10 10.91 1.42
CA GLY A 136 12.04 10.96 0.30
C GLY A 136 12.60 9.60 -0.13
N SER A 137 12.41 8.55 0.68
CA SER A 137 12.33 7.19 0.17
C SER A 137 11.11 7.13 -0.73
N THR A 138 11.29 6.78 -2.01
CA THR A 138 10.16 6.44 -2.85
C THR A 138 9.44 5.30 -2.14
N THR A 139 8.24 5.56 -1.61
CA THR A 139 7.26 4.50 -1.37
C THR A 139 7.33 3.67 -2.65
N PRO A 140 7.63 2.38 -2.59
CA PRO A 140 7.60 1.56 -3.77
C PRO A 140 6.17 1.71 -4.30
N PRO A 141 5.98 2.20 -5.54
CA PRO A 141 4.75 1.92 -6.22
C PRO A 141 4.59 0.40 -6.11
N PRO A 142 3.39 -0.08 -5.73
CA PRO A 142 3.16 -1.50 -5.53
C PRO A 142 3.73 -2.27 -6.73
N THR A 143 4.55 -3.25 -6.38
CA THR A 143 5.51 -4.03 -7.17
C THR A 143 5.34 -3.91 -8.70
N GLY A 144 6.03 -2.95 -9.30
CA GLY A 144 6.01 -2.71 -10.75
C GLY A 144 4.72 -2.04 -11.21
N THR A 145 4.82 -0.94 -11.95
CA THR A 145 3.67 -0.39 -12.66
C THR A 145 3.60 -0.99 -14.06
N THR A 146 2.42 -1.41 -14.47
CA THR A 146 2.13 -1.72 -15.87
C THR A 146 1.52 -0.47 -16.50
N ALA A 147 2.14 0.06 -17.55
CA ALA A 147 1.54 1.13 -18.35
C ALA A 147 0.39 0.53 -19.18
N VAL A 148 -0.84 0.80 -18.77
CA VAL A 148 -2.03 0.26 -19.42
C VAL A 148 -2.62 1.30 -20.37
N SER A 149 -2.59 1.00 -21.67
CA SER A 149 -3.24 1.79 -22.71
C SER A 149 -4.68 1.36 -22.88
N PHE A 150 -5.61 2.22 -22.48
CA PHE A 150 -7.05 2.05 -22.70
C PHE A 150 -7.43 2.65 -24.05
N ASN A 151 -8.01 1.82 -24.91
CA ASN A 151 -8.48 2.18 -26.24
C ASN A 151 -9.95 1.77 -26.35
N VAL A 152 -10.87 2.69 -26.10
CA VAL A 152 -12.32 2.42 -26.17
C VAL A 152 -12.94 3.04 -27.41
N THR A 153 -13.66 2.25 -28.18
CA THR A 153 -14.45 2.72 -29.32
C THR A 153 -15.81 3.21 -28.83
N TYR A 154 -16.11 4.49 -29.03
CA TYR A 154 -17.38 5.12 -28.68
C TYR A 154 -17.68 6.34 -29.54
N SER A 155 -18.82 6.31 -30.25
CA SER A 155 -19.29 7.39 -31.15
C SER A 155 -20.44 8.21 -30.57
N GLY A 156 -20.90 7.92 -29.35
CA GLY A 156 -22.05 8.59 -28.71
C GLY A 156 -21.74 9.96 -28.09
N THR A 157 -20.70 10.65 -28.56
CA THR A 157 -20.32 11.99 -28.06
C THR A 157 -20.85 13.08 -28.98
N THR A 158 -21.28 14.18 -28.38
CA THR A 158 -21.54 15.45 -29.08
C THR A 158 -20.50 16.50 -28.67
N THR A 159 -20.45 17.63 -29.37
CA THR A 159 -19.52 18.72 -29.06
C THR A 159 -19.59 19.12 -27.59
N GLY A 160 -18.43 19.18 -26.93
CA GLY A 160 -18.34 19.49 -25.50
C GLY A 160 -18.47 18.29 -24.56
N GLN A 161 -18.56 17.07 -25.10
CA GLN A 161 -18.50 15.82 -24.32
C GLN A 161 -17.19 15.07 -24.57
N ASP A 162 -16.67 14.49 -23.50
CA ASP A 162 -15.45 13.69 -23.54
C ASP A 162 -15.66 12.34 -22.85
N VAL A 163 -14.84 11.36 -23.23
CA VAL A 163 -14.79 10.05 -22.59
C VAL A 163 -13.69 10.01 -21.53
N TYR A 164 -13.97 9.34 -20.41
CA TYR A 164 -13.06 9.15 -19.28
C TYR A 164 -13.08 7.68 -18.86
N VAL A 165 -12.04 7.27 -18.12
CA VAL A 165 -11.98 5.99 -17.42
C VAL A 165 -11.88 6.24 -15.92
N LEU A 166 -12.56 5.42 -15.12
CA LEU A 166 -12.46 5.43 -13.65
C LEU A 166 -12.64 4.01 -13.09
N GLY A 167 -12.28 3.80 -11.83
CA GLY A 167 -12.27 2.46 -11.26
C GLY A 167 -11.86 2.39 -9.80
N SER A 168 -11.75 1.16 -9.31
CA SER A 168 -11.55 0.78 -7.92
C SER A 168 -10.25 1.26 -7.26
N THR A 169 -9.20 1.56 -8.04
CA THR A 169 -7.89 1.95 -7.50
C THR A 169 -7.74 3.47 -7.44
N ALA A 170 -6.80 3.96 -6.62
CA ALA A 170 -6.47 5.38 -6.58
C ALA A 170 -6.00 5.91 -7.94
N GLN A 171 -5.24 5.12 -8.71
CA GLN A 171 -4.81 5.48 -10.07
C GLN A 171 -5.98 5.60 -11.06
N LEU A 172 -7.13 5.04 -10.72
CA LEU A 172 -8.38 5.13 -11.49
C LEU A 172 -9.42 6.01 -10.77
N GLY A 173 -9.01 6.83 -9.80
CA GLY A 173 -9.89 7.78 -9.13
C GLY A 173 -10.81 7.20 -8.05
N ALA A 174 -10.65 5.92 -7.69
CA ALA A 174 -11.40 5.25 -6.62
C ALA A 174 -12.93 5.39 -6.74
N TRP A 175 -13.46 5.19 -7.96
CA TRP A 175 -14.86 5.37 -8.35
C TRP A 175 -15.42 6.79 -8.21
N ASN A 176 -14.59 7.78 -7.90
CA ASN A 176 -14.99 9.18 -7.87
C ASN A 176 -14.96 9.78 -9.29
N THR A 177 -16.10 10.21 -9.81
CA THR A 177 -16.24 10.79 -11.15
C THR A 177 -15.53 12.14 -11.32
N ALA A 178 -15.25 12.85 -10.23
CA ALA A 178 -14.43 14.06 -10.24
C ALA A 178 -12.95 13.73 -10.56
N ASN A 179 -12.51 12.52 -10.20
CA ASN A 179 -11.13 12.05 -10.39
C ASN A 179 -10.97 11.09 -11.58
N ALA A 180 -11.99 10.97 -12.44
CA ALA A 180 -11.93 10.15 -13.64
C ALA A 180 -10.87 10.69 -14.62
N ILE A 181 -10.15 9.81 -15.30
CA ILE A 181 -9.06 10.16 -16.20
C ILE A 181 -9.61 10.39 -17.61
N LYS A 182 -9.44 11.61 -18.13
CA LYS A 182 -9.87 11.97 -19.49
C LYS A 182 -9.07 11.18 -20.53
N LEU A 183 -9.78 10.60 -21.50
CA LEU A 183 -9.18 9.97 -22.67
C LEU A 183 -9.15 10.97 -23.84
N SER A 184 -8.16 10.84 -24.71
CA SER A 184 -8.02 11.65 -25.92
C SER A 184 -8.90 11.11 -27.04
N GLY A 185 -9.77 11.97 -27.58
CA GLY A 185 -10.59 11.69 -28.76
C GLY A 185 -9.90 11.95 -30.11
N ALA A 186 -8.58 12.20 -30.13
CA ALA A 186 -7.84 12.54 -31.36
C ALA A 186 -7.85 11.44 -32.44
N SER A 187 -8.22 10.20 -32.07
CA SER A 187 -8.41 9.07 -33.00
C SER A 187 -9.89 8.68 -33.15
N TYR A 188 -10.80 9.65 -33.06
CA TYR A 188 -12.25 9.42 -33.09
C TYR A 188 -12.67 8.43 -34.21
N PRO A 189 -13.50 7.40 -33.90
CA PRO A 189 -14.27 7.19 -32.67
C PRO A 189 -13.53 6.45 -31.54
N VAL A 190 -12.21 6.26 -31.65
CA VAL A 190 -11.41 5.62 -30.60
C VAL A 190 -10.86 6.65 -29.63
N TRP A 191 -11.20 6.49 -28.35
CA TRP A 191 -10.72 7.29 -27.24
C TRP A 191 -9.57 6.58 -26.54
N LYS A 192 -8.44 7.28 -26.37
CA LYS A 192 -7.18 6.68 -25.93
C LYS A 192 -6.59 7.36 -24.69
N GLY A 193 -6.04 6.58 -23.77
CA GLY A 193 -5.27 7.10 -22.65
C GLY A 193 -4.43 6.01 -22.00
N THR A 194 -3.26 6.39 -21.49
CA THR A 194 -2.36 5.47 -20.81
C THR A 194 -2.32 5.80 -19.33
N ILE A 195 -2.55 4.80 -18.48
CA ILE A 195 -2.53 4.92 -17.03
C ILE A 195 -1.57 3.88 -16.46
N ASN A 196 -0.67 4.32 -15.58
CA ASN A 196 0.22 3.42 -14.85
C ASN A 196 -0.55 2.78 -13.69
N LEU A 197 -0.87 1.49 -13.84
CA LEU A 197 -1.55 0.72 -12.80
C LEU A 197 -0.59 -0.19 -12.07
N THR A 198 -0.94 -0.51 -10.84
CA THR A 198 -0.23 -1.51 -10.04
C THR A 198 -0.22 -2.87 -10.74
N SER A 199 0.95 -3.41 -11.03
CA SER A 199 1.09 -4.76 -11.59
C SER A 199 0.72 -5.81 -10.55
N GLY A 200 0.09 -6.90 -10.98
CA GLY A 200 -0.32 -8.02 -10.13
C GLY A 200 -1.52 -7.77 -9.22
N THR A 201 -2.10 -6.56 -9.19
CA THR A 201 -3.30 -6.25 -8.39
C THR A 201 -4.53 -6.19 -9.27
N SER A 202 -5.56 -6.98 -8.98
CA SER A 202 -6.82 -6.92 -9.73
C SER A 202 -7.47 -5.55 -9.57
N VAL A 203 -7.94 -5.01 -10.69
CA VAL A 203 -8.64 -3.73 -10.76
C VAL A 203 -10.00 -3.91 -11.43
N GLN A 204 -11.00 -3.20 -10.92
CA GLN A 204 -12.26 -2.98 -11.61
C GLN A 204 -12.33 -1.55 -12.16
N TYR A 205 -12.95 -1.37 -13.33
CA TYR A 205 -13.11 -0.08 -13.98
C TYR A 205 -14.35 0.02 -14.86
N LYS A 206 -14.71 1.25 -15.24
CA LYS A 206 -15.71 1.58 -16.26
C LYS A 206 -15.25 2.77 -17.09
N TYR A 207 -15.82 2.90 -18.29
CA TYR A 207 -15.82 4.15 -19.05
C TYR A 207 -17.02 5.01 -18.70
N ILE A 208 -16.82 6.33 -18.75
CA ILE A 208 -17.88 7.32 -18.59
C ILE A 208 -17.74 8.42 -19.65
N ARG A 209 -18.86 9.05 -19.98
CA ARG A 209 -18.92 10.23 -20.84
C ARG A 209 -19.36 11.40 -19.99
N LYS A 210 -18.57 12.47 -19.97
CA LYS A 210 -18.89 13.70 -19.22
C LYS A 210 -19.10 14.87 -20.16
N ASP A 211 -20.06 15.73 -19.84
CA ASP A 211 -20.19 17.04 -20.45
C ASP A 211 -19.51 18.14 -19.60
N ALA A 212 -19.48 19.36 -20.12
CA ALA A 212 -18.90 20.53 -19.44
C ALA A 212 -19.63 20.93 -18.14
N ALA A 213 -20.89 20.51 -17.96
CA ALA A 213 -21.65 20.73 -16.73
C ALA A 213 -21.38 19.66 -15.66
N GLY A 214 -20.59 18.63 -15.99
CA GLY A 214 -20.23 17.54 -15.09
C GLY A 214 -21.24 16.39 -15.09
N ASN A 215 -22.24 16.37 -15.97
CA ASN A 215 -23.18 15.26 -16.06
C ASN A 215 -22.47 14.03 -16.62
N VAL A 216 -22.67 12.88 -15.98
CA VAL A 216 -21.97 11.63 -16.27
C VAL A 216 -22.94 10.62 -16.85
N LEU A 217 -22.58 10.00 -17.98
CA LEU A 217 -23.18 8.76 -18.46
C LEU A 217 -22.16 7.62 -18.31
N TYR A 218 -22.54 6.54 -17.62
CA TYR A 218 -21.72 5.34 -17.50
C TYR A 218 -21.95 4.40 -18.68
N GLU A 219 -20.91 3.64 -19.05
CA GLU A 219 -21.12 2.47 -19.89
C GLU A 219 -22.02 1.43 -19.20
N GLY A 220 -22.77 0.70 -20.01
CA GLY A 220 -23.66 -0.38 -19.57
C GLY A 220 -22.89 -1.59 -19.01
N GLY A 221 -23.63 -2.67 -18.73
CA GLY A 221 -23.05 -3.94 -18.28
C GLY A 221 -22.41 -3.90 -16.89
N THR A 222 -21.82 -5.03 -16.51
CA THR A 222 -21.05 -5.18 -15.25
C THR A 222 -19.74 -4.38 -15.29
N ASN A 223 -19.12 -4.14 -14.12
CA ASN A 223 -17.78 -3.56 -14.08
C ASN A 223 -16.80 -4.42 -14.86
N ARG A 224 -15.95 -3.80 -15.68
CA ARG A 224 -14.82 -4.47 -16.32
C ARG A 224 -13.78 -4.79 -15.24
N SER A 225 -13.08 -5.91 -15.38
CA SER A 225 -12.05 -6.33 -14.42
C SER A 225 -10.86 -6.96 -15.14
N PHE A 226 -9.65 -6.70 -14.64
CA PHE A 226 -8.43 -7.37 -15.06
C PHE A 226 -7.34 -7.21 -14.00
N THR A 227 -6.24 -7.94 -14.15
CA THR A 227 -5.03 -7.77 -13.34
C THR A 227 -3.90 -7.29 -14.25
N PRO A 228 -3.40 -6.06 -14.09
CA PRO A 228 -2.29 -5.56 -14.91
C PRO A 228 -1.05 -6.44 -14.73
N SER A 229 -0.35 -6.74 -15.82
CA SER A 229 0.87 -7.56 -15.78
C SER A 229 1.89 -7.10 -16.82
N GLY A 230 3.18 -7.36 -16.55
CA GLY A 230 4.28 -6.90 -17.40
C GLY A 230 4.55 -5.39 -17.33
N THR A 231 5.33 -4.88 -18.27
CA THR A 231 5.72 -3.45 -18.32
C THR A 231 4.70 -2.57 -19.03
N THR A 232 4.09 -3.10 -20.10
CA THR A 232 3.07 -2.42 -20.90
C THR A 232 1.94 -3.40 -21.23
N GLN A 233 0.71 -2.91 -21.26
CA GLN A 233 -0.46 -3.70 -21.62
C GLN A 233 -1.47 -2.81 -22.34
N THR A 234 -2.24 -3.38 -23.27
CA THR A 234 -3.27 -2.65 -24.02
C THR A 234 -4.63 -3.28 -23.81
N ARG A 235 -5.64 -2.45 -23.59
CA ARG A 235 -7.06 -2.80 -23.52
C ARG A 235 -7.76 -2.17 -24.72
N THR A 236 -8.13 -2.99 -25.71
CA THR A 236 -8.91 -2.55 -26.87
C THR A 236 -10.34 -3.03 -26.70
N GLU A 237 -11.28 -2.09 -26.63
CA GLU A 237 -12.65 -2.36 -26.18
C GLU A 237 -13.68 -1.52 -26.95
N THR A 238 -14.92 -1.95 -26.94
CA THR A 238 -16.08 -1.17 -27.38
C THR A 238 -16.91 -0.83 -26.16
N TRP A 239 -17.44 0.38 -26.11
CA TRP A 239 -18.37 0.84 -25.08
C TRP A 239 -19.56 -0.13 -24.94
N GLN A 240 -19.93 -0.48 -23.70
CA GLN A 240 -21.02 -1.41 -23.36
C GLN A 240 -22.38 -0.75 -23.19
#